data_AF-A0A8J8J0Q0-F1
#
_entry.id   AF-A0A8J8J0Q0-F1
#
_cell.length_a   1.000
_cell.length_b   1.000
_cell.length_c   1.000
_cell.angle_alpha   90.00
_cell.angle_beta   90.00
_cell.angle_gamma   90.00
#
_symmetry.space_group_name_H-M   'P 1'
#
loop_
_entity.id
_entity.type
_entity.pdbx_description
1 polymer ?
#
loop_
_entity_poly.entity_id
_entity_poly.type
_entity_poly.pdbx_seq_one_letter_code
_entity_poly.pdbx_strand_id
1 'polypeptide(L)'
;MKRALVLFMGLMVLGLLLTPINAAITGINSSNTVIVLPTTKIVNGTPLHIGEDAITGSRLGAFLVLQGISQGTYTKTVSVPVEYHSVLIPDENQTYKLSSRDMPDVGVNVSDEPVGHAVVVQVDFSRVNFNSTRGTVEFHDGSVKIIFNENTTPLDIGGDYEIVSTTVDGKDTMYFYAYSKVDSESKSLGESVSAGGWSIKFVDINLQVSKMLVDLTYPSGVVKQKTMAKDKYYVMYVDSSGAEDFEEYDAYPTSRLNELLKGGAKKVFLFTPTDFFVGINNAQMVTCDYEYYEKVKQYQDGDVYTGQWVWDIDPDAGLYTVYLHVNASLQAFPRVFVGPGEALRLPTGWGLELAPVFTRNDKGTVTGVEGYRFVRSVSVSRQVSITAPTVQATEDVYSFIVNDTGLLSLPSDRNVIIVGGWVSNRAWALLEKAYGEATIRAIKDEVMEKGYVVKVLDNPSNPSYKVIILAGRTYAETRKAVNEFMEEM
;
A
#
# COMPACT_ATOMS: atom_id res chain seq x y z
N MET A 1 -11.58 19.54 -35.93
CA MET A 1 -11.36 18.17 -35.40
C MET A 1 -12.59 17.49 -34.77
N LYS A 2 -13.77 18.12 -34.64
CA LYS A 2 -14.97 17.44 -34.07
C LYS A 2 -15.82 16.64 -35.09
N ARG A 3 -15.58 16.76 -36.40
CA ARG A 3 -16.34 16.03 -37.44
C ARG A 3 -15.70 14.72 -37.91
N ALA A 4 -14.40 14.51 -37.68
CA ALA A 4 -13.73 13.25 -37.99
C ALA A 4 -14.01 12.16 -36.94
N LEU A 5 -14.26 12.55 -35.69
CA LEU A 5 -14.55 11.62 -34.59
C LEU A 5 -15.95 10.97 -34.73
N VAL A 6 -16.93 11.70 -35.27
CA VAL A 6 -18.31 11.21 -35.47
C VAL A 6 -18.39 10.24 -36.65
N LEU A 7 -17.56 10.42 -37.68
CA LEU A 7 -17.51 9.48 -38.81
C LEU A 7 -16.85 8.14 -38.42
N PHE A 8 -15.85 8.16 -37.52
CA PHE A 8 -15.20 6.95 -37.02
C PHE A 8 -16.08 6.19 -36.01
N MET A 9 -16.85 6.88 -35.18
CA MET A 9 -17.88 6.25 -34.33
C MET A 9 -19.05 5.68 -35.15
N GLY A 10 -19.47 6.36 -36.22
CA GLY A 10 -20.54 5.88 -37.11
C GLY A 10 -20.17 4.60 -37.89
N LEU A 11 -18.89 4.48 -38.31
CA LEU A 11 -18.38 3.28 -38.98
C LEU A 11 -18.14 2.10 -38.01
N MET A 12 -17.88 2.36 -36.72
CA MET A 12 -17.79 1.29 -35.71
C MET A 12 -19.16 0.71 -35.32
N VAL A 13 -20.26 1.47 -35.46
CA VAL A 13 -21.60 0.99 -35.09
C VAL A 13 -22.32 0.29 -36.25
N LEU A 14 -21.98 0.59 -37.52
CA LEU A 14 -22.55 -0.13 -38.68
C LEU A 14 -21.85 -1.47 -39.00
N GLY A 15 -20.67 -1.73 -38.44
CA GLY A 15 -19.98 -3.02 -38.59
C GLY A 15 -20.60 -4.18 -37.78
N LEU A 16 -21.65 -3.91 -36.99
CA LEU A 16 -22.32 -4.87 -36.10
C LEU A 16 -23.66 -5.41 -36.64
N LEU A 17 -24.02 -5.09 -37.89
CA LEU A 17 -25.28 -5.55 -38.50
C LEU A 17 -25.05 -6.18 -39.87
N LEU A 18 -24.22 -7.22 -39.90
CA LEU A 18 -24.31 -8.29 -40.88
C LEU A 18 -24.23 -9.60 -40.11
N THR A 19 -25.39 -10.18 -39.80
CA THR A 19 -25.51 -11.54 -39.28
C THR A 19 -25.29 -12.53 -40.42
N PRO A 20 -24.18 -13.29 -40.47
CA PRO A 20 -24.25 -14.61 -41.04
C PRO A 20 -25.05 -15.49 -40.06
N ILE A 21 -26.06 -16.15 -40.60
CA ILE A 21 -26.79 -17.23 -39.94
C ILE A 21 -25.78 -18.36 -39.71
N ASN A 22 -25.23 -18.44 -38.50
CA ASN A 22 -24.80 -19.64 -37.79
C ASN A 22 -24.38 -19.19 -36.38
N ALA A 23 -25.15 -19.55 -35.37
CA ALA A 23 -24.76 -19.35 -33.98
C ALA A 23 -23.54 -20.22 -33.71
N ALA A 24 -22.35 -19.63 -33.83
CA ALA A 24 -21.07 -20.26 -33.55
C ALA A 24 -21.03 -20.72 -32.09
N ILE A 25 -20.47 -21.90 -31.88
CA ILE A 25 -20.40 -22.65 -30.63
C ILE A 25 -19.24 -22.08 -29.78
N THR A 26 -19.27 -20.78 -29.49
CA THR A 26 -18.20 -20.13 -28.70
C THR A 26 -18.39 -20.42 -27.22
N GLY A 27 -17.44 -21.13 -26.60
CA GLY A 27 -17.40 -21.37 -25.15
C GLY A 27 -17.55 -22.82 -24.70
N ILE A 28 -17.59 -23.80 -25.61
CA ILE A 28 -17.56 -25.23 -25.24
C ILE A 28 -16.10 -25.66 -25.00
N ASN A 29 -15.82 -26.17 -23.80
CA ASN A 29 -14.53 -26.75 -23.44
C ASN A 29 -14.71 -27.95 -22.50
N SER A 30 -13.61 -28.56 -22.05
CA SER A 30 -13.68 -29.76 -21.21
C SER A 30 -14.24 -29.53 -19.80
N SER A 31 -14.26 -28.28 -19.29
CA SER A 31 -14.79 -27.96 -17.96
C SER A 31 -16.32 -27.91 -17.90
N ASN A 32 -16.96 -27.64 -19.03
CA ASN A 32 -18.41 -27.45 -19.14
C ASN A 32 -19.08 -28.43 -20.11
N THR A 33 -18.43 -29.56 -20.41
CA THR A 33 -18.90 -30.54 -21.40
C THR A 33 -18.81 -31.96 -20.88
N VAL A 34 -19.71 -32.82 -21.34
CA VAL A 34 -19.63 -34.28 -21.21
C VAL A 34 -19.71 -34.90 -22.61
N ILE A 35 -18.75 -35.76 -22.94
CA ILE A 35 -18.77 -36.56 -24.17
C ILE A 35 -19.37 -37.93 -23.83
N VAL A 36 -20.31 -38.40 -24.63
CA VAL A 36 -21.02 -39.66 -24.43
C VAL A 36 -20.67 -40.60 -25.57
N LEU A 37 -20.07 -41.74 -25.23
CA LEU A 37 -19.68 -42.78 -26.17
C LEU A 37 -20.61 -44.00 -26.12
N PRO A 38 -20.94 -44.64 -27.25
CA PRO A 38 -21.78 -45.83 -27.29
C PRO A 38 -21.05 -47.06 -26.72
N THR A 39 -21.78 -47.95 -26.04
CA THR A 39 -21.27 -49.26 -25.59
C THR A 39 -21.87 -50.45 -26.35
N THR A 40 -22.86 -50.19 -27.22
CA THR A 40 -23.60 -51.25 -27.91
C THR A 40 -22.89 -51.70 -29.19
N LYS A 41 -22.60 -53.00 -29.32
CA LYS A 41 -21.85 -53.58 -30.46
C LYS A 41 -22.69 -53.79 -31.73
N ILE A 42 -24.01 -53.79 -31.63
CA ILE A 42 -24.94 -54.04 -32.74
C ILE A 42 -26.20 -53.19 -32.56
N VAL A 43 -26.59 -52.42 -33.57
CA VAL A 43 -27.88 -51.71 -33.59
C VAL A 43 -28.61 -52.02 -34.89
N ASN A 44 -29.89 -52.40 -34.80
CA ASN A 44 -30.73 -52.79 -35.94
C ASN A 44 -30.04 -53.76 -36.93
N GLY A 45 -29.31 -54.75 -36.41
CA GLY A 45 -28.64 -55.79 -37.21
C GLY A 45 -27.27 -55.40 -37.79
N THR A 46 -26.77 -54.19 -37.54
CA THR A 46 -25.47 -53.71 -38.07
C THR A 46 -24.41 -53.63 -36.95
N PRO A 47 -23.23 -54.24 -37.11
CA PRO A 47 -22.12 -54.11 -36.16
C PRO A 47 -21.60 -52.67 -36.06
N LEU A 48 -21.29 -52.20 -34.85
CA LEU A 48 -20.73 -50.87 -34.59
C LEU A 48 -19.24 -50.92 -34.22
N HIS A 49 -18.52 -49.91 -34.69
CA HIS A 49 -17.07 -49.72 -34.54
C HIS A 49 -16.73 -48.95 -33.26
N ILE A 50 -17.05 -49.54 -32.11
CA ILE A 50 -16.95 -48.88 -30.80
C ILE A 50 -15.53 -48.37 -30.51
N GLY A 51 -14.50 -49.14 -30.89
CA GLY A 51 -13.11 -48.74 -30.65
C GLY A 51 -12.72 -47.51 -31.46
N GLU A 52 -13.12 -47.46 -32.73
CA GLU A 52 -12.82 -46.38 -33.66
C GLU A 52 -13.61 -45.11 -33.35
N ASP A 53 -14.87 -45.25 -32.94
CA ASP A 53 -15.71 -44.15 -32.45
C ASP A 53 -15.18 -43.61 -31.10
N ALA A 54 -14.70 -44.48 -30.21
CA ALA A 54 -14.07 -44.07 -28.96
C ALA A 54 -12.75 -43.31 -29.20
N ILE A 55 -11.89 -43.76 -30.13
CA ILE A 55 -10.69 -43.01 -30.52
C ILE A 55 -11.05 -41.62 -31.05
N THR A 56 -12.11 -41.54 -31.85
CA THR A 56 -12.60 -40.27 -32.41
C THR A 56 -13.15 -39.35 -31.30
N GLY A 57 -13.91 -39.90 -30.35
CA GLY A 57 -14.41 -39.16 -29.18
C GLY A 57 -13.31 -38.72 -28.23
N SER A 58 -12.26 -39.53 -28.02
CA SER A 58 -11.08 -39.14 -27.24
C SER A 58 -10.30 -38.00 -27.91
N ARG A 59 -10.21 -38.00 -29.25
CA ARG A 59 -9.61 -36.88 -29.99
C ARG A 59 -10.38 -35.58 -29.81
N LEU A 60 -11.71 -35.64 -29.84
CA LEU A 60 -12.56 -34.50 -29.51
C LEU A 60 -12.36 -34.04 -28.06
N GLY A 61 -12.26 -34.99 -27.12
CA GLY A 61 -11.95 -34.68 -25.72
C GLY A 61 -10.64 -33.91 -25.57
N ALA A 62 -9.56 -34.36 -26.22
CA ALA A 62 -8.28 -33.64 -26.21
C ALA A 62 -8.39 -32.22 -26.82
N PHE A 63 -9.15 -32.06 -27.91
CA PHE A 63 -9.41 -30.75 -28.51
C PHE A 63 -10.15 -29.81 -27.54
N LEU A 64 -11.17 -30.29 -26.83
CA LEU A 64 -11.92 -29.49 -25.85
C LEU A 64 -11.11 -29.10 -24.62
N VAL A 65 -10.08 -29.88 -24.25
CA VAL A 65 -9.10 -29.48 -23.22
C VAL A 65 -8.27 -28.28 -23.71
N LEU A 66 -7.82 -28.29 -24.96
CA LEU A 66 -7.08 -27.17 -25.55
C LEU A 66 -7.93 -25.90 -25.65
N GLN A 67 -9.22 -26.02 -25.96
CA GLN A 67 -10.18 -24.90 -25.97
C GLN A 67 -10.42 -24.29 -24.58
N GLY A 68 -10.02 -24.99 -23.50
CA GLY A 68 -10.06 -24.44 -22.14
C GLY A 68 -8.87 -23.52 -21.81
N ILE A 69 -7.87 -23.39 -22.69
CA ILE A 69 -6.71 -22.53 -22.45
C ILE A 69 -6.97 -21.15 -23.09
N SER A 70 -7.02 -20.11 -22.26
CA SER A 70 -7.22 -18.72 -22.69
C SER A 70 -6.12 -17.81 -22.11
N GLN A 71 -6.04 -16.55 -22.57
CA GLN A 71 -5.15 -15.56 -21.94
C GLN A 71 -5.90 -14.79 -20.85
N GLY A 72 -5.36 -14.79 -19.63
CA GLY A 72 -5.84 -13.97 -18.52
C GLY A 72 -4.88 -12.83 -18.21
N THR A 73 -5.41 -11.75 -17.60
CA THR A 73 -4.60 -10.65 -17.08
C THR A 73 -4.54 -10.73 -15.57
N TYR A 74 -3.34 -10.87 -15.04
CA TYR A 74 -3.07 -10.89 -13.61
C TYR A 74 -2.53 -9.54 -13.20
N THR A 75 -3.13 -8.95 -12.17
CA THR A 75 -2.79 -7.59 -11.74
C THR A 75 -2.34 -7.60 -10.30
N LYS A 76 -1.19 -6.99 -10.00
CA LYS A 76 -0.65 -6.89 -8.64
C LYS A 76 -0.08 -5.51 -8.38
N THR A 77 -0.33 -5.00 -7.18
CA THR A 77 0.32 -3.77 -6.68
C THR A 77 1.70 -4.12 -6.15
N VAL A 78 2.72 -3.44 -6.66
CA VAL A 78 4.12 -3.60 -6.25
C VAL A 78 4.71 -2.24 -5.86
N SER A 79 5.70 -2.28 -4.99
CA SER A 79 6.45 -1.10 -4.57
C SER A 79 7.62 -0.89 -5.54
N VAL A 80 7.69 0.28 -6.19
CA VAL A 80 8.70 0.61 -7.20
C VAL A 80 9.50 1.84 -6.74
N PRO A 81 10.84 1.79 -6.70
CA PRO A 81 11.64 2.97 -6.40
C PRO A 81 11.53 3.98 -7.55
N VAL A 82 11.30 5.25 -7.20
CA VAL A 82 11.24 6.38 -8.12
C VAL A 82 12.16 7.48 -7.58
N GLU A 83 12.91 8.08 -8.49
CA GLU A 83 13.76 9.23 -8.20
C GLU A 83 13.14 10.51 -8.76
N TYR A 84 13.15 11.56 -7.95
CA TYR A 84 12.80 12.93 -8.34
C TYR A 84 14.05 13.79 -8.30
N HIS A 85 14.27 14.59 -9.33
CA HIS A 85 15.51 15.37 -9.48
C HIS A 85 15.15 16.86 -9.52
N SER A 86 15.94 17.69 -8.85
CA SER A 86 15.86 19.14 -9.03
C SER A 86 16.37 19.56 -10.41
N VAL A 87 16.16 20.83 -10.76
CA VAL A 87 16.94 21.49 -11.82
C VAL A 87 18.44 21.40 -11.50
N LEU A 88 19.27 21.52 -12.54
CA LEU A 88 20.72 21.59 -12.37
C LEU A 88 21.09 22.94 -11.73
N ILE A 89 21.73 22.87 -10.57
CA ILE A 89 22.20 24.04 -9.82
C ILE A 89 23.64 24.30 -10.23
N PRO A 90 23.98 25.49 -10.77
CA PRO A 90 25.32 25.76 -11.24
C PRO A 90 26.31 25.82 -10.07
N ASP A 91 27.52 25.31 -10.32
CA ASP A 91 28.68 25.38 -9.40
C ASP A 91 29.26 26.80 -9.39
N GLU A 92 28.47 27.73 -8.88
CA GLU A 92 28.87 29.11 -8.64
C GLU A 92 29.25 29.26 -7.17
N ASN A 93 30.16 30.17 -6.85
CA ASN A 93 30.55 30.49 -5.48
C ASN A 93 29.39 31.20 -4.73
N GLN A 94 28.33 30.46 -4.44
CA GLN A 94 27.04 30.95 -3.96
C GLN A 94 26.48 30.09 -2.82
N THR A 95 25.59 30.69 -2.04
CA THR A 95 24.71 29.96 -1.12
C THR A 95 23.39 29.67 -1.82
N TYR A 96 23.06 28.40 -1.97
CA TYR A 96 21.81 27.94 -2.58
C TYR A 96 20.86 27.38 -1.52
N LYS A 97 19.57 27.71 -1.64
CA LYS A 97 18.48 27.16 -0.83
C LYS A 97 17.54 26.36 -1.72
N LEU A 98 17.24 25.12 -1.33
CA LEU A 98 16.33 24.27 -2.10
C LEU A 98 14.91 24.83 -2.02
N SER A 99 14.31 25.07 -3.18
CA SER A 99 12.94 25.54 -3.30
C SER A 99 12.03 24.50 -3.97
N SER A 100 10.73 24.57 -3.68
CA SER A 100 9.71 23.77 -4.38
C SER A 100 9.56 24.16 -5.86
N ARG A 101 10.06 25.33 -6.27
CA ARG A 101 10.12 25.71 -7.69
C ARG A 101 11.18 24.90 -8.43
N ASP A 102 12.33 24.69 -7.79
CA ASP A 102 13.48 23.98 -8.37
C ASP A 102 13.33 22.46 -8.26
N MET A 103 12.52 22.00 -7.32
CA MET A 103 12.12 20.60 -7.15
C MET A 103 10.67 20.47 -6.65
N PRO A 104 9.67 20.46 -7.55
CA PRO A 104 8.26 20.39 -7.16
C PRO A 104 7.89 19.17 -6.31
N ASP A 105 8.49 18.01 -6.61
CA ASP A 105 8.24 16.74 -5.93
C ASP A 105 9.23 16.45 -4.78
N VAL A 106 9.79 17.50 -4.18
CA VAL A 106 10.71 17.40 -3.03
C VAL A 106 10.09 16.63 -1.85
N GLY A 107 8.76 16.66 -1.71
CA GLY A 107 8.04 15.90 -0.67
C GLY A 107 8.36 16.34 0.77
N VAL A 108 8.93 17.52 0.93
CA VAL A 108 9.27 18.20 2.18
C VAL A 108 8.84 19.66 2.04
N ASN A 109 8.35 20.27 3.11
CA ASN A 109 7.94 21.68 3.10
C ASN A 109 9.17 22.61 3.14
N VAL A 110 9.84 22.78 2.00
CA VAL A 110 11.04 23.62 1.88
C VAL A 110 10.70 25.09 1.63
N SER A 111 11.49 26.00 2.20
CA SER A 111 11.32 27.45 2.11
C SER A 111 12.68 28.16 2.16
N ASP A 112 12.67 29.46 1.84
CA ASP A 112 13.83 30.34 2.02
C ASP A 112 14.06 30.71 3.50
N GLU A 113 13.01 30.60 4.33
CA GLU A 113 13.02 30.91 5.75
C GLU A 113 12.35 29.78 6.57
N PRO A 114 12.88 29.45 7.77
CA PRO A 114 12.37 28.39 8.63
C PRO A 114 11.18 28.89 9.47
N VAL A 115 10.06 29.23 8.82
CA VAL A 115 8.85 29.76 9.49
C VAL A 115 7.71 28.75 9.46
N GLY A 116 6.95 28.65 10.55
CA GLY A 116 5.89 27.64 10.70
C GLY A 116 6.49 26.24 10.55
N HIS A 117 5.87 25.38 9.73
CA HIS A 117 6.34 24.03 9.46
C HIS A 117 7.39 23.93 8.32
N ALA A 118 8.03 25.04 7.93
CA ALA A 118 8.95 25.07 6.81
C ALA A 118 10.40 24.82 7.23
N VAL A 119 11.16 24.16 6.36
CA VAL A 119 12.58 23.85 6.56
C VAL A 119 13.42 24.52 5.48
N VAL A 120 14.59 25.03 5.84
CA VAL A 120 15.59 25.48 4.88
C VAL A 120 16.63 24.38 4.68
N VAL A 121 16.76 23.87 3.45
CA VAL A 121 17.89 23.02 3.06
C VAL A 121 18.84 23.87 2.23
N GLN A 122 20.02 24.14 2.78
CA GLN A 122 20.99 25.08 2.24
C GLN A 122 22.31 24.41 1.91
N VAL A 123 22.92 24.82 0.79
CA VAL A 123 24.27 24.42 0.38
C VAL A 123 25.10 25.68 0.13
N ASP A 124 26.28 25.74 0.72
CA ASP A 124 27.27 26.79 0.49
C ASP A 124 28.36 26.26 -0.44
N PHE A 125 28.22 26.56 -1.75
CA PHE A 125 29.16 26.09 -2.77
C PHE A 125 30.54 26.75 -2.67
N SER A 126 30.70 27.83 -1.90
CA SER A 126 32.03 28.35 -1.53
C SER A 126 32.87 27.35 -0.75
N ARG A 127 32.20 26.37 -0.13
CA ARG A 127 32.76 25.30 0.69
C ARG A 127 32.69 23.94 0.00
N VAL A 128 32.53 23.93 -1.32
CA VAL A 128 32.51 22.71 -2.13
C VAL A 128 33.55 22.87 -3.24
N ASN A 129 34.44 21.90 -3.38
CA ASN A 129 35.58 22.02 -4.30
C ASN A 129 35.74 20.76 -5.15
N PHE A 130 36.01 20.92 -6.44
CA PHE A 130 36.39 19.81 -7.29
C PHE A 130 37.86 19.42 -7.09
N ASN A 131 38.11 18.15 -6.73
CA ASN A 131 39.44 17.58 -6.63
C ASN A 131 39.81 16.91 -7.97
N SER A 132 40.58 17.61 -8.80
CA SER A 132 40.99 17.12 -10.13
C SER A 132 41.87 15.88 -10.10
N THR A 133 42.64 15.67 -9.03
CA THR A 133 43.51 14.49 -8.88
C THR A 133 42.69 13.22 -8.65
N ARG A 134 41.60 13.32 -7.88
CA ARG A 134 40.72 12.18 -7.55
C ARG A 134 39.52 12.06 -8.48
N GLY A 135 39.18 13.12 -9.22
CA GLY A 135 37.97 13.18 -10.03
C GLY A 135 36.70 13.17 -9.17
N THR A 136 36.76 13.77 -7.98
CA THR A 136 35.68 13.78 -6.98
C THR A 136 35.38 15.20 -6.52
N VAL A 137 34.17 15.44 -6.03
CA VAL A 137 33.86 16.66 -5.27
C VAL A 137 34.21 16.46 -3.80
N GLU A 138 34.81 17.47 -3.18
CA GLU A 138 35.09 17.52 -1.76
C GLU A 138 34.16 18.53 -1.08
N PHE A 139 33.44 18.07 -0.06
CA PHE A 139 32.60 18.90 0.79
C PHE A 139 33.37 19.31 2.04
N HIS A 140 33.42 20.61 2.32
CA HIS A 140 34.08 21.16 3.50
C HIS A 140 33.08 21.41 4.63
N ASP A 141 33.62 21.76 5.80
CA ASP A 141 32.86 22.04 7.01
C ASP A 141 31.78 23.11 6.78
N GLY A 142 30.55 22.85 7.20
CA GLY A 142 29.41 23.76 7.07
C GLY A 142 28.91 23.96 5.63
N SER A 143 29.37 23.16 4.65
CA SER A 143 28.93 23.26 3.25
C SER A 143 27.46 22.90 3.03
N VAL A 144 26.86 22.11 3.92
CA VAL A 144 25.43 21.76 3.87
C VAL A 144 24.79 21.98 5.23
N LYS A 145 23.63 22.64 5.26
CA LYS A 145 22.86 22.95 6.46
C LYS A 145 21.37 22.63 6.26
N ILE A 146 20.73 22.14 7.31
CA ILE A 146 19.28 21.96 7.42
C ILE A 146 18.83 22.79 8.61
N ILE A 147 18.03 23.83 8.38
CA ILE A 147 17.65 24.83 9.37
C ILE A 147 16.14 24.79 9.57
N PHE A 148 15.69 24.71 10.83
CA PHE A 148 14.28 24.63 11.20
C PHE A 148 14.04 25.28 12.57
N ASN A 149 12.77 25.41 12.96
CA ASN A 149 12.33 25.98 14.24
C ASN A 149 11.61 24.91 15.09
N GLU A 150 11.09 25.29 16.25
CA GLU A 150 10.39 24.42 17.20
C GLU A 150 9.10 23.80 16.65
N ASN A 151 8.48 24.44 15.65
CA ASN A 151 7.25 23.96 15.02
C ASN A 151 7.54 22.87 13.96
N THR A 152 8.81 22.64 13.62
CA THR A 152 9.19 21.65 12.62
C THR A 152 10.24 20.71 13.20
N THR A 153 9.91 19.43 13.32
CA THR A 153 10.87 18.39 13.67
C THR A 153 11.14 17.53 12.44
N PRO A 154 11.99 18.00 11.50
CA PRO A 154 12.22 17.30 10.23
C PRO A 154 12.95 15.97 10.40
N LEU A 155 13.58 15.79 11.55
CA LEU A 155 14.41 14.65 11.89
C LEU A 155 13.51 13.59 12.51
N ASP A 156 13.72 12.34 12.12
CA ASP A 156 12.93 11.18 12.55
C ASP A 156 13.18 10.89 14.04
N ILE A 157 12.62 11.74 14.91
CA ILE A 157 12.71 11.61 16.37
C ILE A 157 11.46 10.86 16.90
N GLY A 158 10.40 10.77 16.08
CA GLY A 158 9.26 9.86 16.23
C GLY A 158 8.24 10.20 17.34
N GLY A 159 7.14 10.88 17.02
CA GLY A 159 6.08 11.24 17.98
C GLY A 159 5.78 12.74 18.00
N ASP A 160 4.77 13.14 18.79
CA ASP A 160 4.44 14.55 19.04
C ASP A 160 5.34 15.08 20.16
N TYR A 161 6.18 16.06 19.82
CA TYR A 161 7.20 16.61 20.71
C TYR A 161 7.07 18.11 20.85
N GLU A 162 7.22 18.59 22.08
CA GLU A 162 7.51 19.99 22.38
C GLU A 162 9.04 20.17 22.45
N ILE A 163 9.59 21.10 21.68
CA ILE A 163 11.01 21.43 21.67
C ILE A 163 11.22 22.72 22.45
N VAL A 164 12.15 22.69 23.40
CA VAL A 164 12.52 23.88 24.18
C VAL A 164 14.04 24.03 24.18
N SER A 165 14.52 25.22 23.85
CA SER A 165 15.94 25.56 23.88
C SER A 165 16.25 26.68 24.87
N THR A 166 17.46 26.62 25.43
CA THR A 166 18.02 27.61 26.35
C THR A 166 19.55 27.49 26.40
N THR A 167 20.22 28.43 27.04
CA THR A 167 21.64 28.31 27.38
C THR A 167 21.80 27.78 28.81
N VAL A 168 22.57 26.70 28.99
CA VAL A 168 22.92 26.11 30.30
C VAL A 168 24.43 26.13 30.46
N ASP A 169 24.93 26.77 31.51
CA ASP A 169 26.37 26.89 31.79
C ASP A 169 27.20 27.42 30.60
N GLY A 170 26.63 28.34 29.83
CA GLY A 170 27.27 28.94 28.65
C GLY A 170 27.26 28.05 27.40
N LYS A 171 26.48 26.95 27.40
CA LYS A 171 26.25 26.10 26.23
C LYS A 171 24.79 26.08 25.83
N ASP A 172 24.53 26.32 24.56
CA ASP A 172 23.18 26.22 24.01
C ASP A 172 22.73 24.76 24.02
N THR A 173 21.52 24.55 24.51
CA THR A 173 20.96 23.24 24.82
C THR A 173 19.51 23.19 24.36
N MET A 174 19.14 22.08 23.74
CA MET A 174 17.79 21.77 23.28
C MET A 174 17.27 20.53 23.99
N TYR A 175 16.04 20.59 24.47
CA TYR A 175 15.32 19.51 25.12
C TYR A 175 14.12 19.09 24.29
N PHE A 176 13.93 17.77 24.17
CA PHE A 176 12.76 17.18 23.52
C PHE A 176 11.84 16.59 24.58
N TYR A 177 10.60 17.06 24.61
CA TYR A 177 9.57 16.61 25.53
C TYR A 177 8.47 15.87 24.76
N ALA A 178 8.27 14.58 25.05
CA ALA A 178 7.06 13.90 24.61
C ALA A 178 5.88 14.59 25.28
N TYR A 179 4.91 15.02 24.48
CA TYR A 179 3.79 15.84 24.94
C TYR A 179 2.46 15.13 24.78
N SER A 180 1.62 15.21 25.81
CA SER A 180 0.22 14.82 25.70
C SER A 180 -0.69 15.80 26.41
N LYS A 181 -1.88 15.99 25.84
CA LYS A 181 -2.93 16.85 26.39
C LYS A 181 -4.26 16.11 26.35
N VAL A 182 -4.98 16.18 27.45
CA VAL A 182 -6.31 15.61 27.60
C VAL A 182 -7.23 16.67 28.16
N ASP A 183 -8.30 16.94 27.43
CA ASP A 183 -9.30 17.92 27.80
C ASP A 183 -10.60 17.21 28.20
N SER A 184 -11.22 17.68 29.28
CA SER A 184 -12.54 17.27 29.77
C SER A 184 -12.69 15.77 30.07
N GLU A 185 -11.65 15.14 30.61
CA GLU A 185 -11.73 13.76 31.07
C GLU A 185 -12.54 13.68 32.36
N SER A 186 -13.57 12.82 32.38
CA SER A 186 -14.43 12.62 33.55
C SER A 186 -14.14 11.28 34.23
N LYS A 187 -13.94 11.33 35.54
CA LYS A 187 -13.64 10.16 36.39
C LYS A 187 -14.60 10.09 37.57
N SER A 188 -14.96 8.87 37.95
CA SER A 188 -15.74 8.64 39.16
C SER A 188 -14.86 8.72 40.41
N LEU A 189 -15.45 8.99 41.57
CA LEU A 189 -14.72 8.79 42.84
C LEU A 189 -14.22 7.34 42.97
N GLY A 190 -13.01 7.18 43.50
CA GLY A 190 -12.29 5.92 43.58
C GLY A 190 -11.40 5.61 42.38
N GLU A 191 -11.64 6.25 41.22
CA GLU A 191 -10.79 6.13 40.04
C GLU A 191 -9.55 7.04 40.14
N SER A 192 -8.65 6.92 39.16
CA SER A 192 -7.41 7.69 39.11
C SER A 192 -7.12 8.25 37.73
N VAL A 193 -6.48 9.42 37.69
CA VAL A 193 -5.76 9.92 36.53
C VAL A 193 -4.27 9.67 36.76
N SER A 194 -3.59 9.14 35.75
CA SER A 194 -2.17 8.79 35.86
C SER A 194 -1.39 9.27 34.65
N ALA A 195 -0.27 9.95 34.90
CA ALA A 195 0.65 10.41 33.86
C ALA A 195 2.08 10.39 34.41
N GLY A 196 3.02 9.78 33.69
CA GLY A 196 4.44 9.88 34.04
C GLY A 196 4.88 9.28 35.39
N GLY A 197 4.09 8.38 35.98
CA GLY A 197 4.31 7.87 37.34
C GLY A 197 3.61 8.67 38.44
N TRP A 198 3.02 9.82 38.10
CA TRP A 198 2.03 10.46 38.96
C TRP A 198 0.71 9.69 38.88
N SER A 199 0.01 9.58 40.00
CA SER A 199 -1.37 9.07 40.05
C SER A 199 -2.18 9.91 41.02
N ILE A 200 -3.29 10.45 40.56
CA ILE A 200 -4.25 11.25 41.34
C ILE A 200 -5.49 10.39 41.51
N LYS A 201 -5.66 9.79 42.70
CA LYS A 201 -6.86 9.04 43.03
C LYS A 201 -7.88 9.94 43.70
N PHE A 202 -9.09 10.00 43.16
CA PHE A 202 -10.16 10.84 43.69
C PHE A 202 -10.81 10.17 44.90
N VAL A 203 -10.70 10.78 46.08
CA VAL A 203 -11.19 10.21 47.33
C VAL A 203 -12.57 10.77 47.69
N ASP A 204 -12.72 12.09 47.60
CA ASP A 204 -13.96 12.78 48.00
C ASP A 204 -14.09 14.15 47.29
N ILE A 205 -15.32 14.67 47.17
CA ILE A 205 -15.61 16.01 46.67
C ILE A 205 -16.55 16.78 47.60
N ASN A 206 -16.27 18.07 47.78
CA ASN A 206 -17.12 19.02 48.48
C ASN A 206 -17.57 20.12 47.52
N LEU A 207 -18.82 20.03 47.07
CA LEU A 207 -19.42 20.98 46.14
C LEU A 207 -19.59 22.39 46.73
N GLN A 208 -19.78 22.52 48.05
CA GLN A 208 -20.06 23.82 48.68
C GLN A 208 -18.86 24.75 48.66
N VAL A 209 -17.66 24.18 48.80
CA VAL A 209 -16.39 24.92 48.76
C VAL A 209 -15.59 24.67 47.48
N SER A 210 -16.18 23.91 46.55
CA SER A 210 -15.57 23.50 45.27
C SER A 210 -14.15 22.95 45.46
N LYS A 211 -14.00 21.96 46.35
CA LYS A 211 -12.74 21.25 46.61
C LYS A 211 -12.90 19.74 46.51
N MET A 212 -11.81 19.06 46.20
CA MET A 212 -11.69 17.61 46.21
C MET A 212 -10.54 17.17 47.10
N LEU A 213 -10.68 15.99 47.70
CA LEU A 213 -9.64 15.28 48.41
C LEU A 213 -9.09 14.20 47.48
N VAL A 214 -7.76 14.13 47.35
CA VAL A 214 -7.09 13.15 46.51
C VAL A 214 -5.93 12.48 47.24
N ASP A 215 -5.68 11.23 46.89
CA ASP A 215 -4.42 10.57 47.19
C ASP A 215 -3.49 10.74 45.99
N LEU A 216 -2.48 11.61 46.16
CA LEU A 216 -1.47 11.89 45.15
C LEU A 216 -0.28 10.94 45.36
N THR A 217 -0.07 10.06 44.40
CA THR A 217 1.12 9.20 44.30
C THR A 217 2.16 9.89 43.44
N TYR A 218 3.35 10.07 44.00
CA TYR A 218 4.51 10.64 43.35
C TYR A 218 5.24 9.56 42.53
N PRO A 219 6.07 9.91 41.53
CA PRO A 219 6.85 8.93 40.76
C PRO A 219 7.75 8.02 41.61
N SER A 220 8.19 8.50 42.77
CA SER A 220 8.92 7.75 43.80
C SER A 220 8.09 6.69 44.53
N GLY A 221 6.77 6.69 44.36
CA GLY A 221 5.81 5.84 45.09
C GLY A 221 5.34 6.43 46.42
N VAL A 222 5.83 7.60 46.81
CA VAL A 222 5.33 8.32 47.99
C VAL A 222 3.88 8.74 47.75
N VAL A 223 2.99 8.40 48.68
CA VAL A 223 1.58 8.80 48.63
C VAL A 223 1.34 9.90 49.66
N LYS A 224 0.77 11.01 49.21
CA LYS A 224 0.33 12.11 50.08
C LYS A 224 -1.10 12.46 49.79
N GLN A 225 -1.89 12.66 50.84
CA GLN A 225 -3.22 13.19 50.71
C GLN A 225 -3.15 14.71 50.49
N LYS A 226 -3.86 15.20 49.48
CA LYS A 226 -3.89 16.61 49.09
C LYS A 226 -5.32 17.07 48.88
N THR A 227 -5.56 18.34 49.16
CA THR A 227 -6.79 19.02 48.78
C THR A 227 -6.53 19.84 47.53
N MET A 228 -7.38 19.70 46.53
CA MET A 228 -7.33 20.46 45.29
C MET A 228 -8.67 21.19 45.09
N ALA A 229 -8.66 22.36 44.49
CA ALA A 229 -9.85 23.18 44.24
C ALA A 229 -10.17 23.24 42.76
N LYS A 230 -11.47 23.32 42.44
CA LYS A 230 -11.94 23.54 41.07
C LYS A 230 -11.33 24.85 40.52
N ASP A 231 -11.04 24.86 39.22
CA ASP A 231 -10.49 25.99 38.47
C ASP A 231 -9.11 26.48 38.96
N LYS A 232 -8.37 25.61 39.68
CA LYS A 232 -6.95 25.80 40.03
C LYS A 232 -6.06 24.90 39.17
N TYR A 233 -4.83 25.36 38.97
CA TYR A 233 -3.81 24.66 38.22
C TYR A 233 -2.78 24.05 39.18
N TYR A 234 -2.49 22.77 39.01
CA TYR A 234 -1.55 22.03 39.83
C TYR A 234 -0.39 21.56 38.98
N VAL A 235 0.81 22.09 39.24
CA VAL A 235 2.04 21.69 38.56
C VAL A 235 2.78 20.70 39.43
N MET A 236 2.90 19.47 38.94
CA MET A 236 3.70 18.40 39.55
C MET A 236 4.89 18.14 38.64
N TYR A 237 6.10 18.11 39.18
CA TYR A 237 7.28 17.91 38.34
C TYR A 237 8.37 17.11 39.03
N VAL A 238 9.23 16.54 38.19
CA VAL A 238 10.54 16.00 38.57
C VAL A 238 11.58 16.89 37.90
N ASP A 239 12.34 17.63 38.68
CA ASP A 239 13.33 18.57 38.14
C ASP A 239 14.53 17.86 37.48
N SER A 240 15.50 18.64 36.99
CA SER A 240 16.71 18.09 36.37
C SER A 240 17.58 17.28 37.35
N SER A 241 17.54 17.60 38.66
CA SER A 241 18.24 16.87 39.72
C SER A 241 17.54 15.58 40.12
N GLY A 242 16.25 15.43 39.82
CA GLY A 242 15.40 14.33 40.23
C GLY A 242 14.56 14.60 41.48
N ALA A 243 14.54 15.85 41.97
CA ALA A 243 13.66 16.24 43.06
C ALA A 243 12.21 16.34 42.57
N GLU A 244 11.27 15.87 43.39
CA GLU A 244 9.84 15.90 43.10
C GLU A 244 9.16 17.03 43.86
N ASP A 245 8.31 17.80 43.19
CA ASP A 245 7.57 18.89 43.83
C ASP A 245 6.13 19.03 43.30
N PHE A 246 5.33 19.84 44.02
CA PHE A 246 3.92 20.11 43.80
C PHE A 246 3.62 21.58 44.10
N GLU A 247 3.13 22.31 43.10
CA GLU A 247 2.82 23.75 43.17
C GLU A 247 1.38 24.03 42.72
N GLU A 248 0.72 25.00 43.37
CA GLU A 248 -0.66 25.45 43.06
C GLU A 248 -0.65 26.85 42.47
N TYR A 249 -1.48 27.08 41.45
CA TYR A 249 -1.62 28.35 40.76
C TYR A 249 -3.09 28.73 40.53
N ASP A 250 -3.35 30.05 40.60
CA ASP A 250 -4.68 30.64 40.38
C ASP A 250 -5.03 30.80 38.90
N ALA A 251 -4.04 30.75 38.01
CA ALA A 251 -4.17 30.90 36.57
C ALA A 251 -3.17 29.98 35.86
N TYR A 252 -3.38 29.75 34.56
CA TYR A 252 -2.51 28.85 33.77
C TYR A 252 -1.04 29.30 33.88
N PRO A 253 -0.13 28.46 34.40
CA PRO A 253 1.20 28.89 34.84
C PRO A 253 2.26 28.86 33.72
N THR A 254 2.02 29.55 32.60
CA THR A 254 2.89 29.54 31.42
C THR A 254 4.36 29.83 31.75
N SER A 255 4.65 30.87 32.55
CA SER A 255 6.02 31.23 32.91
C SER A 255 6.74 30.13 33.69
N ARG A 256 6.02 29.43 34.58
CA ARG A 256 6.59 28.34 35.37
C ARG A 256 6.83 27.10 34.52
N LEU A 257 5.89 26.75 33.63
CA LEU A 257 6.08 25.65 32.67
C LEU A 257 7.34 25.92 31.83
N ASN A 258 7.45 27.12 31.26
CA ASN A 258 8.62 27.51 30.48
C ASN A 258 9.92 27.43 31.29
N GLU A 259 9.91 27.87 32.55
CA GLU A 259 11.06 27.77 33.44
C GLU A 259 11.45 26.30 33.69
N LEU A 260 10.49 25.41 33.97
CA LEU A 260 10.75 23.99 34.22
C LEU A 260 11.27 23.27 32.97
N LEU A 261 10.66 23.52 31.81
CA LEU A 261 11.07 22.90 30.55
C LEU A 261 12.44 23.41 30.11
N LYS A 262 12.70 24.73 30.21
CA LYS A 262 14.05 25.29 29.96
C LYS A 262 15.06 24.85 31.01
N GLY A 263 14.64 24.62 32.26
CA GLY A 263 15.46 24.04 33.31
C GLY A 263 15.80 22.57 33.09
N GLY A 264 15.25 21.93 32.04
CA GLY A 264 15.51 20.54 31.71
C GLY A 264 14.84 19.57 32.69
N ALA A 265 13.69 19.93 33.28
CA ALA A 265 12.89 19.04 34.12
C ALA A 265 12.68 17.70 33.42
N LYS A 266 12.74 16.60 34.16
CA LYS A 266 12.56 15.25 33.59
C LYS A 266 11.11 14.99 33.24
N LYS A 267 10.19 15.45 34.10
CA LYS A 267 8.74 15.23 33.95
C LYS A 267 8.00 16.47 34.44
N VAL A 268 6.97 16.91 33.72
CA VAL A 268 6.05 17.97 34.15
C VAL A 268 4.63 17.50 33.89
N PHE A 269 3.76 17.58 34.90
CA PHE A 269 2.36 17.20 34.84
C PHE A 269 1.53 18.37 35.36
N LEU A 270 0.79 19.02 34.47
CA LEU A 270 -0.15 20.08 34.80
C LEU A 270 -1.55 19.47 34.87
N PHE A 271 -2.21 19.58 36.03
CA PHE A 271 -3.55 19.05 36.25
C PHE A 271 -4.51 20.14 36.70
N THR A 272 -5.72 20.15 36.15
CA THR A 272 -6.76 21.15 36.44
C THR A 272 -8.11 20.45 36.62
N PRO A 273 -8.70 20.44 37.83
CA PRO A 273 -10.08 20.00 38.00
C PRO A 273 -11.02 21.12 37.52
N THR A 274 -11.84 20.82 36.51
CA THR A 274 -12.70 21.78 35.82
C THR A 274 -14.16 21.68 36.22
N ASP A 275 -14.63 20.51 36.67
CA ASP A 275 -15.97 20.41 37.22
C ASP A 275 -16.14 19.29 38.24
N PHE A 276 -17.12 19.46 39.13
CA PHE A 276 -17.54 18.46 40.10
C PHE A 276 -19.04 18.21 39.97
N PHE A 277 -19.43 16.96 39.81
CA PHE A 277 -20.81 16.57 39.55
C PHE A 277 -21.29 15.51 40.54
N VAL A 278 -22.57 15.61 40.95
CA VAL A 278 -23.27 14.59 41.74
C VAL A 278 -24.56 14.21 41.00
N GLY A 279 -24.60 12.98 40.49
CA GLY A 279 -25.71 12.45 39.70
C GLY A 279 -26.89 11.94 40.53
N ILE A 280 -27.95 11.53 39.83
CA ILE A 280 -29.27 11.12 40.38
C ILE A 280 -29.17 9.92 41.35
N ASN A 281 -28.09 9.12 41.28
CA ASN A 281 -27.81 7.99 42.16
C ASN A 281 -26.69 8.27 43.20
N ASN A 282 -26.43 9.53 43.56
CA ASN A 282 -25.27 9.93 44.36
C ASN A 282 -23.92 9.57 43.74
N ALA A 283 -23.88 9.28 42.43
CA ALA A 283 -22.63 9.07 41.70
C ALA A 283 -21.87 10.39 41.61
N GLN A 284 -20.70 10.44 42.23
CA GLN A 284 -19.85 11.62 42.29
C GLN A 284 -18.73 11.52 41.26
N MET A 285 -18.55 12.56 40.46
CA MET A 285 -17.60 12.60 39.36
C MET A 285 -16.79 13.89 39.37
N VAL A 286 -15.55 13.79 38.91
CA VAL A 286 -14.64 14.90 38.68
C VAL A 286 -14.35 14.97 37.19
N THR A 287 -14.53 16.14 36.59
CA THR A 287 -14.04 16.45 35.25
C THR A 287 -12.75 17.23 35.38
N CYS A 288 -11.76 16.91 34.56
CA CYS A 288 -10.43 17.51 34.62
C CYS A 288 -9.77 17.60 33.25
N ASP A 289 -8.85 18.55 33.15
CA ASP A 289 -7.93 18.72 32.04
C ASP A 289 -6.52 18.46 32.55
N TYR A 290 -5.65 17.92 31.69
CA TYR A 290 -4.24 17.84 32.01
C TYR A 290 -3.32 17.85 30.80
N GLU A 291 -2.10 18.30 31.05
CA GLU A 291 -0.98 18.28 30.12
C GLU A 291 0.20 17.54 30.77
N TYR A 292 0.90 16.75 29.98
CA TYR A 292 2.06 15.98 30.43
C TYR A 292 3.23 16.13 29.47
N TYR A 293 4.41 16.38 30.05
CA TYR A 293 5.68 16.54 29.37
C TYR A 293 6.69 15.56 29.95
N GLU A 294 7.30 14.70 29.13
CA GLU A 294 8.39 13.81 29.53
C GLU A 294 9.63 14.07 28.69
N LYS A 295 10.74 14.42 29.33
CA LYS A 295 12.00 14.66 28.62
C LYS A 295 12.53 13.35 28.06
N VAL A 296 12.51 13.22 26.74
CA VAL A 296 13.00 12.02 26.04
C VAL A 296 14.43 12.17 25.56
N LYS A 297 14.87 13.40 25.27
CA LYS A 297 16.19 13.65 24.68
C LYS A 297 16.70 15.04 25.01
N GLN A 298 18.02 15.18 24.96
CA GLN A 298 18.74 16.42 25.14
C GLN A 298 19.89 16.44 24.13
N TYR A 299 20.12 17.60 23.53
CA TYR A 299 21.29 17.90 22.72
C TYR A 299 21.90 19.23 23.16
N GLN A 300 23.22 19.31 23.14
CA GLN A 300 23.98 20.53 23.29
C GLN A 300 24.52 20.97 21.93
N ASP A 301 24.83 22.26 21.83
CA ASP A 301 25.55 22.80 20.69
C ASP A 301 26.86 22.03 20.45
N GLY A 302 27.10 21.65 19.20
CA GLY A 302 28.23 20.80 18.80
C GLY A 302 28.03 19.29 19.04
N ASP A 303 26.91 18.84 19.62
CA ASP A 303 26.64 17.40 19.74
C ASP A 303 26.44 16.77 18.36
N VAL A 304 26.91 15.53 18.22
CA VAL A 304 26.70 14.74 17.00
C VAL A 304 25.25 14.30 16.92
N TYR A 305 24.57 14.71 15.85
CA TYR A 305 23.25 14.19 15.50
C TYR A 305 23.37 12.77 14.93
N THR A 306 24.14 12.61 13.84
CA THR A 306 24.49 11.30 13.26
C THR A 306 25.66 11.41 12.29
N GLY A 307 26.63 10.49 12.35
CA GLY A 307 27.76 10.47 11.42
C GLY A 307 28.54 11.79 11.38
N GLN A 308 28.58 12.45 10.22
CA GLN A 308 29.22 13.76 10.01
C GLN A 308 28.32 14.96 10.41
N TRP A 309 27.10 14.71 10.87
CA TRP A 309 26.10 15.76 11.06
C TRP A 309 26.03 16.19 12.51
N VAL A 310 26.20 17.49 12.74
CA VAL A 310 26.36 18.10 14.06
C VAL A 310 25.28 19.16 14.28
N TRP A 311 24.85 19.30 15.52
CA TRP A 311 23.91 20.31 15.96
C TRP A 311 24.58 21.69 16.10
N ASP A 312 23.89 22.70 15.61
CA ASP A 312 24.12 24.12 15.82
C ASP A 312 22.80 24.71 16.34
N ILE A 313 22.77 25.12 17.61
CA ILE A 313 21.55 25.47 18.34
C ILE A 313 21.59 26.97 18.66
N ASP A 314 20.57 27.72 18.23
CA ASP A 314 20.41 29.14 18.52
C ASP A 314 19.12 29.38 19.33
N PRO A 315 19.19 29.40 20.67
CA PRO A 315 18.02 29.62 21.51
C PRO A 315 17.41 31.02 21.38
N ASP A 316 18.21 32.03 21.03
CA ASP A 316 17.77 33.42 20.92
C ASP A 316 16.94 33.63 19.65
N ALA A 317 17.33 32.99 18.55
CA ALA A 317 16.57 32.99 17.31
C ALA A 317 15.45 31.92 17.27
N GLY A 318 15.47 30.95 18.18
CA GLY A 318 14.58 29.79 18.13
C GLY A 318 14.86 28.89 16.93
N LEU A 319 16.13 28.81 16.52
CA LEU A 319 16.55 28.08 15.32
C LEU A 319 17.46 26.92 15.66
N TYR A 320 17.27 25.83 14.92
CA TYR A 320 18.01 24.59 15.05
C TYR A 320 18.58 24.23 13.69
N THR A 321 19.90 24.01 13.67
CA THR A 321 20.62 23.66 12.46
C THR A 321 21.29 22.30 12.64
N VAL A 322 21.12 21.43 11.66
CA VAL A 322 21.98 20.26 11.47
C VAL A 322 22.88 20.54 10.28
N TYR A 323 24.19 20.56 10.49
CA TYR A 323 25.15 20.87 9.44
C TYR A 323 26.18 19.77 9.24
N LEU A 324 26.74 19.69 8.04
CA LEU A 324 27.83 18.79 7.72
C LEU A 324 29.11 19.29 8.38
N HIS A 325 29.58 18.59 9.40
CA HIS A 325 30.85 18.87 10.07
C HIS A 325 31.99 18.08 9.45
N VAL A 326 33.09 18.76 9.10
CA VAL A 326 34.29 18.14 8.52
C VAL A 326 35.53 18.67 9.22
N ASN A 327 36.33 17.79 9.80
CA ASN A 327 37.59 18.13 10.41
C ASN A 327 38.62 17.04 10.17
N ALA A 328 39.46 17.22 9.14
CA ALA A 328 40.46 16.24 8.73
C ALA A 328 41.48 15.86 9.84
N SER A 329 41.58 16.66 10.91
CA SER A 329 42.44 16.36 12.07
C SER A 329 41.79 15.39 13.06
N LEU A 330 40.48 15.18 12.98
CA LEU A 330 39.71 14.30 13.85
C LEU A 330 39.21 13.09 13.07
N GLN A 331 39.53 11.89 13.57
CA GLN A 331 39.11 10.64 12.93
C GLN A 331 37.57 10.50 12.85
N ALA A 332 36.84 11.13 13.77
CA ALA A 332 35.37 11.14 13.78
C ALA A 332 34.76 11.97 12.64
N PHE A 333 35.50 12.94 12.09
CA PHE A 333 35.01 13.88 11.07
C PHE A 333 35.92 13.91 9.83
N PRO A 334 36.12 12.76 9.14
CA PRO A 334 36.99 12.68 7.98
C PRO A 334 36.52 13.59 6.82
N ARG A 335 37.43 13.83 5.89
CA ARG A 335 37.12 14.54 4.64
C ARG A 335 36.02 13.79 3.86
N VAL A 336 35.06 14.53 3.33
CA VAL A 336 33.92 14.01 2.59
C VAL A 336 34.14 14.18 1.10
N PHE A 337 34.20 13.06 0.37
CA PHE A 337 34.35 13.04 -1.08
C PHE A 337 33.17 12.35 -1.73
N VAL A 338 32.67 12.90 -2.83
CA VAL A 338 31.61 12.32 -3.65
C VAL A 338 32.14 12.13 -5.07
N GLY A 339 32.16 10.88 -5.54
CA GLY A 339 32.60 10.50 -6.88
C GLY A 339 31.46 10.36 -7.90
N PRO A 340 31.78 10.00 -9.15
CA PRO A 340 30.78 9.79 -10.19
C PRO A 340 29.81 8.65 -9.85
N GLY A 341 28.51 8.96 -9.88
CA GLY A 341 27.45 8.00 -9.52
C GLY A 341 27.16 7.91 -8.02
N GLU A 342 27.87 8.70 -7.20
CA GLU A 342 27.62 8.83 -5.77
C GLU A 342 26.92 10.16 -5.47
N ALA A 343 26.31 10.26 -4.29
CA ALA A 343 25.67 11.47 -3.79
C ALA A 343 25.92 11.65 -2.29
N LEU A 344 25.91 12.90 -1.83
CA LEU A 344 25.91 13.20 -0.41
C LEU A 344 24.49 13.06 0.15
N ARG A 345 24.26 12.02 0.95
CA ARG A 345 22.97 11.80 1.60
C ARG A 345 22.76 12.73 2.79
N LEU A 346 21.63 13.44 2.81
CA LEU A 346 21.23 14.26 3.95
C LEU A 346 20.76 13.36 5.12
N PRO A 347 20.94 13.77 6.38
CA PRO A 347 20.72 12.92 7.55
C PRO A 347 19.24 12.88 7.95
N THR A 348 18.34 12.70 6.99
CA THR A 348 16.90 12.78 7.19
C THR A 348 16.21 11.52 6.70
N GLY A 349 14.98 11.29 7.18
CA GLY A 349 14.10 10.24 6.65
C GLY A 349 13.55 10.52 5.25
N TRP A 350 13.86 11.69 4.66
CA TRP A 350 13.23 12.16 3.41
C TRP A 350 13.77 11.50 2.15
N GLY A 351 14.89 10.79 2.25
CA GLY A 351 15.58 10.19 1.11
C GLY A 351 16.18 11.23 0.17
N LEU A 352 16.52 12.42 0.69
CA LEU A 352 17.10 13.53 -0.06
C LEU A 352 18.62 13.45 -0.09
N GLU A 353 19.21 13.63 -1.27
CA GLU A 353 20.64 13.53 -1.52
C GLU A 353 21.09 14.67 -2.45
N LEU A 354 22.36 15.06 -2.37
CA LEU A 354 22.98 16.05 -3.25
C LEU A 354 24.00 15.35 -4.16
N ALA A 355 23.69 15.29 -5.45
CA ALA A 355 24.49 14.60 -6.46
C ALA A 355 25.23 15.60 -7.37
N PRO A 356 26.57 15.54 -7.46
CA PRO A 356 27.32 16.30 -8.46
C PRO A 356 27.13 15.73 -9.87
N VAL A 357 26.97 16.62 -10.84
CA VAL A 357 26.94 16.30 -12.27
C VAL A 357 28.32 16.61 -12.84
N PHE A 358 29.08 15.57 -13.18
CA PHE A 358 30.47 15.71 -13.63
C PHE A 358 30.58 15.96 -15.12
N THR A 359 31.49 16.87 -15.51
CA THR A 359 31.93 16.98 -16.91
C THR A 359 32.99 15.93 -17.22
N ARG A 360 32.95 15.39 -18.44
CA ARG A 360 33.89 14.38 -18.93
C ARG A 360 34.49 14.79 -20.25
N ASN A 361 35.76 14.45 -20.47
CA ASN A 361 36.41 14.60 -21.77
C ASN A 361 36.03 13.47 -22.74
N ASP A 362 36.53 13.53 -23.98
CA ASP A 362 36.29 12.56 -25.05
C ASP A 362 36.75 11.12 -24.71
N LYS A 363 37.58 10.96 -23.67
CA LYS A 363 38.06 9.66 -23.16
C LYS A 363 37.23 9.17 -21.96
N GLY A 364 36.16 9.88 -21.59
CA GLY A 364 35.29 9.56 -20.47
C GLY A 364 35.86 9.89 -19.08
N THR A 365 37.03 10.54 -19.01
CA THR A 365 37.67 10.97 -17.75
C THR A 365 36.96 12.20 -17.19
N VAL A 366 36.71 12.20 -15.88
CA VAL A 366 36.12 13.33 -15.16
C VAL A 366 37.09 14.51 -15.15
N THR A 367 36.64 15.67 -15.64
CA THR A 367 37.46 16.89 -15.76
C THR A 367 36.98 18.05 -14.91
N GLY A 368 35.77 17.97 -14.36
CA GLY A 368 35.18 19.03 -13.57
C GLY A 368 33.74 18.72 -13.16
N VAL A 369 33.05 19.74 -12.67
CA VAL A 369 31.64 19.70 -12.25
C VAL A 369 30.86 20.68 -13.13
N GLU A 370 29.76 20.22 -13.69
CA GLU A 370 28.81 21.05 -14.44
C GLU A 370 27.85 21.76 -13.48
N GLY A 371 27.48 21.09 -12.39
CA GLY A 371 26.61 21.59 -11.35
C GLY A 371 26.20 20.47 -10.40
N TYR A 372 25.15 20.71 -9.62
CA TYR A 372 24.63 19.79 -8.61
C TYR A 372 23.13 19.61 -8.75
N ARG A 373 22.61 18.48 -8.28
CA ARG A 373 21.17 18.22 -8.21
C ARG A 373 20.79 17.64 -6.86
N PHE A 374 19.66 18.08 -6.34
CA PHE A 374 18.99 17.32 -5.31
C PHE A 374 18.27 16.13 -5.95
N VAL A 375 18.45 14.96 -5.35
CA VAL A 375 17.79 13.71 -5.75
C VAL A 375 17.00 13.21 -4.56
N ARG A 376 15.72 12.87 -4.79
CA ARG A 376 14.88 12.22 -3.79
C ARG A 376 14.48 10.84 -4.25
N SER A 377 14.83 9.84 -3.46
CA SER A 377 14.55 8.43 -3.74
C SER A 377 13.44 7.92 -2.83
N VAL A 378 12.28 7.59 -3.40
CA VAL A 378 11.13 7.05 -2.65
C VAL A 378 10.47 5.89 -3.35
N SER A 379 9.91 4.98 -2.56
CA SER A 379 9.14 3.85 -3.06
C SER A 379 7.67 4.24 -3.25
N VAL A 380 7.14 4.06 -4.46
CA VAL A 380 5.72 4.32 -4.77
C VAL A 380 5.01 3.04 -5.18
N SER A 381 3.76 2.90 -4.73
CA SER A 381 2.90 1.79 -5.12
C SER A 381 2.45 1.94 -6.57
N ARG A 382 2.81 0.98 -7.43
CA ARG A 382 2.33 0.89 -8.81
C ARG A 382 1.63 -0.42 -9.08
N GLN A 383 0.57 -0.35 -9.87
CA GLN A 383 -0.14 -1.51 -10.37
C GLN A 383 0.58 -2.05 -11.61
N VAL A 384 0.96 -3.32 -11.60
CA VAL A 384 1.59 -4.01 -12.72
C VAL A 384 0.65 -5.13 -13.18
N SER A 385 0.46 -5.21 -14.50
CA SER A 385 -0.36 -6.22 -15.16
C SER A 385 0.52 -7.13 -15.99
N ILE A 386 0.30 -8.44 -15.88
CA ILE A 386 0.96 -9.46 -16.71
C ILE A 386 -0.12 -10.29 -17.40
N THR A 387 0.02 -10.48 -18.71
CA THR A 387 -0.81 -11.41 -19.47
C THR A 387 -0.17 -12.79 -19.42
N ALA A 388 -0.91 -13.80 -18.94
CA ALA A 388 -0.44 -15.19 -18.86
C ALA A 388 -1.57 -16.17 -19.19
N PRO A 389 -1.27 -17.42 -19.59
CA PRO A 389 -2.29 -18.43 -19.81
C PRO A 389 -3.14 -18.69 -18.56
N THR A 390 -4.45 -18.77 -18.73
CA THR A 390 -5.42 -19.22 -17.75
C THR A 390 -6.06 -20.50 -18.27
N VAL A 391 -6.08 -21.54 -17.45
CA VAL A 391 -6.60 -22.86 -17.82
C VAL A 391 -7.97 -23.06 -17.15
N GLN A 392 -9.00 -23.22 -17.99
CA GLN A 392 -10.36 -23.63 -17.63
C GLN A 392 -10.68 -24.97 -18.32
N ALA A 393 -9.89 -25.98 -17.96
CA ALA A 393 -10.00 -27.34 -18.49
C ALA A 393 -9.89 -28.34 -17.33
N THR A 394 -10.49 -29.52 -17.48
CA THR A 394 -10.17 -30.65 -16.60
C THR A 394 -8.81 -31.25 -16.97
N GLU A 395 -8.06 -31.69 -15.97
CA GLU A 395 -6.73 -32.31 -16.12
C GLU A 395 -6.81 -33.74 -16.70
N ASP A 396 -7.98 -34.38 -16.62
CA ASP A 396 -8.20 -35.74 -17.09
C ASP A 396 -9.26 -35.79 -18.20
N VAL A 397 -8.83 -36.17 -19.41
CA VAL A 397 -9.72 -36.33 -20.56
C VAL A 397 -10.79 -37.40 -20.32
N TYR A 398 -10.48 -38.43 -19.51
CA TYR A 398 -11.44 -39.49 -19.19
C TYR A 398 -12.51 -39.05 -18.19
N SER A 399 -12.27 -37.98 -17.41
CA SER A 399 -13.19 -37.51 -16.36
C SER A 399 -14.51 -36.94 -16.90
N PHE A 400 -14.55 -36.55 -18.18
CA PHE A 400 -15.73 -35.99 -18.83
C PHE A 400 -16.20 -36.81 -20.05
N ILE A 401 -15.55 -37.95 -20.31
CA ILE A 401 -16.00 -38.93 -21.29
C ILE A 401 -16.73 -40.03 -20.52
N VAL A 402 -18.04 -40.12 -20.72
CA VAL A 402 -18.88 -41.17 -20.13
C VAL A 402 -19.35 -42.13 -21.20
N ASN A 403 -19.69 -43.35 -20.78
CA ASN A 403 -20.46 -44.23 -21.62
C ASN A 403 -21.95 -43.84 -21.61
N ASP A 404 -22.65 -44.24 -22.67
CA ASP A 404 -24.10 -44.15 -22.81
C ASP A 404 -24.89 -44.71 -21.61
N THR A 405 -24.36 -45.71 -20.90
CA THR A 405 -25.00 -46.26 -19.69
C THR A 405 -24.91 -45.34 -18.47
N GLY A 406 -23.94 -44.42 -18.45
CA GLY A 406 -23.75 -43.43 -17.39
C GLY A 406 -24.60 -42.17 -17.57
N LEU A 407 -25.17 -41.95 -18.77
CA LEU A 407 -26.04 -40.80 -19.05
C LEU A 407 -27.50 -41.13 -18.71
N LEU A 408 -27.87 -41.02 -17.43
CA LEU A 408 -29.23 -41.29 -16.96
C LEU A 408 -30.23 -40.15 -17.29
N SER A 409 -29.72 -38.93 -17.42
CA SER A 409 -30.46 -37.73 -17.81
C SER A 409 -29.52 -36.72 -18.49
N LEU A 410 -30.09 -35.72 -19.18
CA LEU A 410 -29.31 -34.59 -19.71
C LEU A 410 -28.97 -33.63 -18.56
N PRO A 411 -27.69 -33.43 -18.18
CA PRO A 411 -27.31 -32.49 -17.12
C PRO A 411 -27.68 -31.06 -17.50
N SER A 412 -28.14 -30.24 -16.54
CA SER A 412 -28.56 -28.85 -16.77
C SER A 412 -27.41 -27.83 -16.68
N ASP A 413 -26.21 -28.29 -16.31
CA ASP A 413 -25.02 -27.50 -16.03
C ASP A 413 -23.87 -27.77 -17.00
N ARG A 414 -24.08 -28.59 -18.05
CA ARG A 414 -23.05 -28.98 -19.02
C ARG A 414 -23.61 -29.16 -20.43
N ASN A 415 -22.75 -28.96 -21.41
CA ASN A 415 -22.97 -29.42 -22.78
C ASN A 415 -22.87 -30.94 -22.84
N VAL A 416 -23.68 -31.58 -23.67
CA VAL A 416 -23.66 -33.04 -23.88
C VAL A 416 -23.33 -33.30 -25.34
N ILE A 417 -22.17 -33.88 -25.63
CA ILE A 417 -21.78 -34.28 -26.98
C ILE A 417 -21.88 -35.78 -27.10
N ILE A 418 -22.75 -36.25 -27.96
CA ILE A 418 -22.96 -37.68 -28.21
C ILE A 418 -22.23 -38.03 -29.51
N VAL A 419 -21.21 -38.89 -29.41
CA VAL A 419 -20.35 -39.27 -30.54
C VAL A 419 -20.59 -40.73 -30.88
N GLY A 420 -20.90 -41.05 -32.14
CA GLY A 420 -20.94 -42.45 -32.59
C GLY A 420 -22.07 -42.76 -33.55
N GLY A 421 -21.80 -43.74 -34.42
CA GLY A 421 -22.46 -43.83 -35.71
C GLY A 421 -23.95 -44.18 -35.73
N TRP A 422 -24.38 -44.90 -34.73
CA TRP A 422 -25.79 -45.16 -34.43
C TRP A 422 -25.87 -45.13 -32.92
N VAL A 423 -25.99 -43.89 -32.40
CA VAL A 423 -26.08 -43.54 -30.99
C VAL A 423 -26.80 -44.63 -30.21
N SER A 424 -26.24 -45.02 -29.07
CA SER A 424 -26.80 -46.06 -28.21
C SER A 424 -28.32 -46.04 -28.14
N ASN A 425 -28.97 -47.21 -28.15
CA ASN A 425 -30.42 -47.30 -27.93
C ASN A 425 -30.86 -46.52 -26.67
N ARG A 426 -30.00 -46.43 -25.66
CA ARG A 426 -30.27 -45.65 -24.44
C ARG A 426 -30.14 -44.15 -24.63
N ALA A 427 -29.11 -43.69 -25.32
CA ALA A 427 -28.95 -42.27 -25.62
C ALA A 427 -30.04 -41.78 -26.59
N TRP A 428 -30.45 -42.58 -27.58
CA TRP A 428 -31.60 -42.26 -28.42
C TRP A 428 -32.91 -42.24 -27.64
N ALA A 429 -33.17 -43.24 -26.78
CA ALA A 429 -34.38 -43.24 -25.95
C ALA A 429 -34.43 -42.00 -25.04
N LEU A 430 -33.28 -41.58 -24.51
CA LEU A 430 -33.19 -40.34 -23.73
C LEU A 430 -33.47 -39.10 -24.59
N LEU A 431 -32.91 -39.03 -25.80
CA LEU A 431 -33.14 -37.93 -26.75
C LEU A 431 -34.61 -37.90 -27.23
N GLU A 432 -35.24 -39.04 -27.49
CA GLU A 432 -36.64 -39.16 -27.89
C GLU A 432 -37.57 -38.71 -26.76
N LYS A 433 -37.24 -39.07 -25.52
CA LYS A 433 -37.96 -38.56 -24.34
C LYS A 433 -37.79 -37.05 -24.15
N ALA A 434 -36.62 -36.51 -24.49
CA ALA A 434 -36.30 -35.10 -24.31
C ALA A 434 -36.85 -34.19 -25.42
N TYR A 435 -36.80 -34.61 -26.68
CA TYR A 435 -37.08 -33.79 -27.87
C TYR A 435 -38.23 -34.31 -28.74
N GLY A 436 -38.82 -35.45 -28.39
CA GLY A 436 -39.89 -36.11 -29.12
C GLY A 436 -39.39 -37.05 -30.23
N GLU A 437 -40.15 -38.12 -30.46
CA GLU A 437 -39.80 -39.18 -31.41
C GLU A 437 -39.68 -38.69 -32.85
N ALA A 438 -40.54 -37.76 -33.27
CA ALA A 438 -40.53 -37.21 -34.64
C ALA A 438 -39.23 -36.43 -34.94
N THR A 439 -38.77 -35.60 -34.01
CA THR A 439 -37.53 -34.80 -34.14
C THR A 439 -36.32 -35.72 -34.26
N ILE A 440 -36.25 -36.75 -33.41
CA ILE A 440 -35.14 -37.69 -33.41
C ILE A 440 -35.17 -38.59 -34.64
N ARG A 441 -36.35 -39.03 -35.10
CA ARG A 441 -36.50 -39.79 -36.34
C ARG A 441 -35.99 -39.01 -37.55
N ALA A 442 -36.32 -37.72 -37.65
CA ALA A 442 -35.80 -36.87 -38.73
C ALA A 442 -34.25 -36.78 -38.72
N ILE A 443 -33.63 -36.69 -37.54
CA ILE A 443 -32.16 -36.68 -37.40
C ILE A 443 -31.56 -38.04 -37.79
N LYS A 444 -32.22 -39.15 -37.43
CA LYS A 444 -31.81 -40.51 -37.86
C LYS A 444 -31.91 -40.68 -39.38
N ASP A 445 -32.98 -40.19 -39.97
CA ASP A 445 -33.20 -40.23 -41.42
C ASP A 445 -32.13 -39.40 -42.16
N GLU A 446 -31.72 -38.26 -41.60
CA GLU A 446 -30.63 -37.44 -42.14
C GLU A 446 -29.28 -38.19 -42.20
N VAL A 447 -28.94 -38.99 -41.17
CA VAL A 447 -27.76 -39.86 -41.19
C VAL A 447 -27.88 -40.93 -42.29
N MET A 448 -29.09 -41.47 -42.49
CA MET A 448 -29.35 -42.49 -43.53
C MET A 448 -29.37 -41.91 -44.94
N GLU A 449 -29.65 -40.63 -45.11
CA GLU A 449 -29.63 -39.96 -46.41
C GLU A 449 -28.23 -39.42 -46.75
N LYS A 450 -27.61 -38.68 -45.82
CA LYS A 450 -26.35 -37.94 -46.05
C LYS A 450 -25.08 -38.70 -45.62
N GLY A 451 -25.24 -39.80 -44.90
CA GLY A 451 -24.13 -40.60 -44.35
C GLY A 451 -23.66 -40.15 -42.97
N TYR A 452 -23.89 -38.89 -42.57
CA TYR A 452 -23.58 -38.36 -41.23
C TYR A 452 -24.42 -37.14 -40.88
N VAL A 453 -24.39 -36.74 -39.61
CA VAL A 453 -25.01 -35.54 -39.09
C VAL A 453 -24.14 -34.86 -38.03
N VAL A 454 -24.13 -33.53 -38.06
CA VAL A 454 -23.72 -32.65 -36.97
C VAL A 454 -24.96 -31.88 -36.55
N LYS A 455 -25.52 -32.20 -35.39
CA LYS A 455 -26.73 -31.54 -34.90
C LYS A 455 -26.49 -30.87 -33.56
N VAL A 456 -26.88 -29.61 -33.45
CA VAL A 456 -26.85 -28.84 -32.20
C VAL A 456 -28.28 -28.54 -31.79
N LEU A 457 -28.64 -28.96 -30.59
CA LEU A 457 -29.95 -28.75 -29.98
C LEU A 457 -29.79 -28.01 -28.65
N ASP A 458 -30.79 -27.22 -28.27
CA ASP A 458 -30.81 -26.57 -26.95
C ASP A 458 -31.13 -27.60 -25.87
N ASN A 459 -30.38 -27.61 -24.77
CA ASN A 459 -30.69 -28.49 -23.66
C ASN A 459 -32.05 -28.10 -23.04
N PRO A 460 -33.03 -29.03 -22.96
CA PRO A 460 -34.39 -28.72 -22.53
C PRO A 460 -34.48 -28.28 -21.07
N SER A 461 -33.47 -28.62 -20.25
CA SER A 461 -33.39 -28.22 -18.84
C SER A 461 -32.65 -26.89 -18.64
N ASN A 462 -31.81 -26.47 -19.59
CA ASN A 462 -31.13 -25.18 -19.57
C ASN A 462 -30.59 -24.80 -20.98
N PRO A 463 -31.26 -23.90 -21.73
CA PRO A 463 -30.86 -23.54 -23.10
C PRO A 463 -29.46 -22.92 -23.25
N SER A 464 -28.84 -22.49 -22.13
CA SER A 464 -27.46 -22.00 -22.10
C SER A 464 -26.44 -23.09 -22.43
N TYR A 465 -26.81 -24.37 -22.26
CA TYR A 465 -26.01 -25.53 -22.67
C TYR A 465 -26.64 -26.24 -23.87
N LYS A 466 -25.82 -26.92 -24.66
CA LYS A 466 -26.23 -27.60 -25.89
C LYS A 466 -26.15 -29.11 -25.77
N VAL A 467 -27.02 -29.79 -26.51
CA VAL A 467 -26.90 -31.22 -26.80
C VAL A 467 -26.49 -31.36 -28.26
N ILE A 468 -25.31 -31.93 -28.48
CA ILE A 468 -24.66 -32.03 -29.78
C ILE A 468 -24.61 -33.51 -30.17
N ILE A 469 -25.07 -33.82 -31.37
CA ILE A 469 -25.10 -35.19 -31.91
C ILE A 469 -24.15 -35.24 -33.09
N LEU A 470 -23.10 -36.06 -32.95
CA LEU A 470 -22.06 -36.28 -33.95
C LEU A 470 -22.09 -37.77 -34.35
N ALA A 471 -22.82 -38.09 -35.41
CA ALA A 471 -23.11 -39.48 -35.79
C ALA A 471 -22.95 -39.71 -37.29
N GLY A 472 -22.40 -40.85 -37.70
CA GLY A 472 -22.30 -41.28 -39.10
C GLY A 472 -22.60 -42.77 -39.32
N ARG A 473 -23.00 -43.17 -40.52
CA ARG A 473 -23.37 -44.55 -40.83
C ARG A 473 -22.21 -45.54 -40.61
N THR A 474 -20.98 -45.08 -40.75
CA THR A 474 -19.72 -45.79 -40.47
C THR A 474 -18.79 -44.95 -39.60
N TYR A 475 -17.75 -45.56 -39.02
CA TYR A 475 -16.75 -44.83 -38.21
C TYR A 475 -16.04 -43.71 -39.00
N ALA A 476 -15.89 -43.88 -40.32
CA ALA A 476 -15.27 -42.87 -41.19
C ALA A 476 -16.16 -41.62 -41.30
N GLU A 477 -17.48 -41.83 -41.35
CA GLU A 477 -18.49 -40.77 -41.39
C GLU A 477 -18.69 -40.13 -40.01
N THR A 478 -18.66 -40.90 -38.92
CA THR A 478 -18.63 -40.34 -37.54
C THR A 478 -17.40 -39.45 -37.36
N ARG A 479 -16.23 -39.90 -37.83
CA ARG A 479 -15.00 -39.11 -37.80
C ARG A 479 -15.13 -37.82 -38.62
N LYS A 480 -15.82 -37.87 -39.75
CA LYS A 480 -16.11 -36.68 -40.55
C LYS A 480 -16.97 -35.69 -39.78
N ALA A 481 -18.05 -36.14 -39.13
CA ALA A 481 -18.91 -35.30 -38.29
C ALA A 481 -18.13 -34.64 -37.13
N VAL A 482 -17.25 -35.39 -36.47
CA VAL A 482 -16.42 -34.87 -35.37
C VAL A 482 -15.39 -33.85 -35.86
N ASN A 483 -14.74 -34.10 -37.01
CA ASN A 483 -13.81 -33.12 -37.57
C ASN A 483 -14.51 -31.84 -38.01
N GLU A 484 -15.67 -31.95 -38.67
CA GLU A 484 -16.48 -30.81 -39.10
C GLU A 484 -16.88 -29.95 -37.88
N PHE A 485 -17.34 -30.59 -36.80
CA PHE A 485 -17.62 -29.90 -35.54
C PHE A 485 -16.40 -29.20 -34.94
N MET A 486 -15.21 -29.82 -34.95
CA MET A 486 -13.99 -29.19 -34.44
C MET A 486 -13.49 -28.04 -35.33
N GLU A 487 -13.77 -28.06 -36.63
CA GLU A 487 -13.40 -27.00 -37.58
C GLU A 487 -14.35 -25.79 -37.51
N GLU A 488 -15.61 -26.01 -37.13
CA GLU A 488 -16.63 -24.96 -36.98
C GLU A 488 -16.63 -24.27 -35.60
N MET A 489 -15.81 -24.76 -34.66
CA MET A 489 -15.57 -24.17 -33.32
C MET A 489 -14.37 -23.24 -33.32
#